data_AF-A0A951MT41-F1
#
_entry.id   AF-A0A951MT41-F1
#
_cell.length_a   1.000
_cell.length_b   1.000
_cell.length_c   1.000
_cell.angle_alpha   90.00
_cell.angle_beta   90.00
_cell.angle_gamma   90.00
#
_symmetry.space_group_name_H-M   'P 1'
#
loop_
_entity.id
_entity.type
_entity.pdbx_description
1 polymer ?
#
loop_
_entity_poly.entity_id
_entity_poly.type
_entity_poly.pdbx_seq_one_letter_code
_entity_poly.pdbx_strand_id
1 'polypeptide(L)' 'TALDRRFGQIFPLETPDDRRRLELLREAYIAARYKKAFQVERADLDVLATHVQALRELVRQTGEALAGTCIAHNV' A
#
# COMPACT_ATOMS: atom_id res chain seq x y z
N THR A 1 12.23 -16.52 5.06
CA THR A 1 11.01 -16.32 4.24
C THR A 1 11.17 -15.03 3.46
N ALA A 2 11.34 -15.09 2.14
CA ALA A 2 11.51 -13.88 1.32
C ALA A 2 10.16 -13.20 1.14
N LEU A 3 10.10 -11.88 1.32
CA LEU A 3 8.91 -11.08 1.01
C LEU A 3 8.65 -11.13 -0.51
N ASP A 4 7.40 -11.23 -0.93
CA ASP A 4 7.05 -11.23 -2.36
C ASP A 4 7.52 -9.93 -3.02
N ARG A 5 8.32 -10.04 -4.09
CA ARG A 5 8.90 -8.89 -4.79
C ARG A 5 7.84 -7.97 -5.39
N ARG A 6 6.62 -8.48 -5.64
CA ARG A 6 5.52 -7.70 -6.18
C ARG A 6 5.07 -6.58 -5.23
N PHE A 7 5.30 -6.69 -3.93
CA PHE A 7 4.98 -5.62 -2.97
C PHE A 7 5.74 -4.32 -3.27
N GLY A 8 6.98 -4.40 -3.76
CA GLY A 8 7.78 -3.22 -4.09
C GLY A 8 7.28 -2.44 -5.31
N GLN A 9 6.43 -3.05 -6.13
CA GLN A 9 5.90 -2.42 -7.35
C GLN A 9 4.65 -1.57 -7.08
N ILE A 10 4.02 -1.74 -5.90
CA ILE A 10 2.73 -1.09 -5.58
C ILE A 10 2.90 0.38 -5.18
N PHE A 11 4.05 0.72 -4.59
CA PHE A 11 4.44 2.10 -4.28
C PHE A 11 5.77 2.40 -4.98
N PRO A 12 5.74 2.76 -6.28
CA PRO A 12 6.95 3.14 -6.99
C PRO A 12 7.57 4.38 -6.34
N LEU A 13 8.90 4.52 -6.46
CA LEU A 13 9.65 5.69 -5.98
C LEU A 13 10.45 6.33 -7.11
N GLU A 14 10.05 6.09 -8.36
CA GLU A 14 10.77 6.51 -9.55
C GLU A 14 10.63 8.02 -9.76
N THR A 15 9.43 8.57 -9.57
CA THR A 15 9.18 9.99 -9.76
C THR A 15 9.23 10.78 -8.44
N PRO A 16 9.55 12.10 -8.48
CA PRO A 16 9.43 12.97 -7.33
C PRO A 16 8.03 12.99 -6.72
N ASP A 17 7.01 12.92 -7.57
CA ASP A 17 5.61 12.91 -7.13
C ASP A 17 5.25 11.64 -6.37
N ASP A 18 5.81 10.50 -6.74
CA ASP A 18 5.54 9.25 -6.01
C ASP A 18 6.14 9.28 -4.60
N ARG A 19 7.35 9.84 -4.48
CA ARG A 19 7.98 10.08 -3.17
C ARG A 19 7.15 11.04 -2.32
N ARG A 20 6.72 12.17 -2.91
CA ARG A 20 5.85 13.16 -2.27
C ARG A 20 4.53 12.53 -1.79
N ARG A 21 3.88 11.71 -2.63
CA ARG A 21 2.62 11.03 -2.27
C ARG A 21 2.81 10.03 -1.14
N LEU A 22 3.90 9.28 -1.13
CA LEU A 22 4.19 8.35 -0.04
C LEU A 22 4.45 9.08 1.28
N GLU A 23 5.19 10.19 1.24
CA GLU A 23 5.40 11.06 2.40
C GLU A 23 4.09 11.67 2.88
N LEU A 24 3.25 12.16 1.97
CA LEU A 24 1.92 12.69 2.28
C LEU A 24 1.08 11.64 3.01
N LEU A 25 1.08 10.39 2.54
CA LEU A 25 0.34 9.31 3.19
C LEU A 25 0.84 9.07 4.64
N ARG A 26 2.16 9.12 4.86
CA ARG A 26 2.76 8.97 6.19
C ARG A 26 2.41 10.12 7.12
N GLU A 27 2.50 11.36 6.62
CA GLU A 27 2.17 12.56 7.38
C GLU A 27 0.67 12.63 7.71
N ALA A 28 -0.18 12.24 6.76
CA ALA A 28 -1.63 12.23 6.90
C ALA A 28 -2.10 11.42 8.11
N TYR A 29 -1.39 10.34 8.48
CA TYR A 29 -1.74 9.50 9.63
C TYR A 29 -1.91 10.29 10.93
N ILE A 30 -1.05 11.29 11.15
CA ILE A 30 -1.08 12.16 12.34
C ILE A 30 -1.76 13.49 11.99
N ALA A 31 -1.37 14.09 10.87
CA ALA A 31 -1.82 15.43 10.49
C ALA A 31 -3.33 15.50 10.25
N ALA A 32 -3.94 14.48 9.61
CA ALA A 32 -5.38 14.48 9.34
C ALA A 32 -6.24 14.47 10.62
N ARG A 33 -5.70 13.99 11.75
CA ARG A 33 -6.40 13.95 13.04
C ARG A 33 -6.24 15.23 13.85
N TYR A 34 -5.05 15.83 13.81
CA TYR A 34 -4.70 16.92 14.73
C TYR A 34 -4.54 18.29 14.06
N LYS A 35 -4.38 18.36 12.74
CA LYS A 35 -4.22 19.62 11.99
C LYS A 35 -5.48 19.91 11.19
N LYS A 36 -6.27 20.88 11.65
CA LYS A 36 -7.47 21.37 10.92
C LYS A 36 -7.14 21.97 9.53
N ALA A 37 -5.90 22.43 9.34
CA ALA A 37 -5.43 22.99 8.07
C ALA A 37 -4.71 21.97 7.17
N PHE A 38 -4.74 20.68 7.50
CA PHE A 38 -4.15 19.65 6.64
C PHE A 38 -4.97 19.58 5.34
N GLN A 39 -4.32 19.84 4.21
CA GLN A 39 -4.91 19.77 2.88
C GLN A 39 -4.19 18.69 2.08
N VAL A 40 -4.99 17.91 1.36
CA VAL A 40 -4.52 16.93 0.40
C VAL A 40 -5.33 17.11 -0.87
N GLU A 41 -4.66 17.02 -2.02
CA GLU A 41 -5.33 17.13 -3.30
C GLU A 41 -6.13 15.87 -3.61
N ARG A 42 -7.28 16.04 -4.26
CA ARG A 42 -8.13 14.91 -4.65
C ARG A 42 -7.40 13.95 -5.60
N ALA A 43 -6.60 14.49 -6.52
CA ALA A 43 -5.81 13.68 -7.43
C ALA A 43 -4.79 12.78 -6.68
N ASP A 44 -4.15 13.32 -5.64
CA ASP A 44 -3.24 12.52 -4.81
C ASP A 44 -4.00 11.42 -4.04
N LEU A 45 -5.20 11.73 -3.53
CA LEU A 45 -6.06 10.73 -2.88
C LEU A 45 -6.47 9.60 -3.83
N ASP A 46 -6.86 9.92 -5.06
CA ASP A 46 -7.29 8.93 -6.06
C ASP A 46 -6.15 7.97 -6.43
N VAL A 47 -4.93 8.50 -6.56
CA VAL A 47 -3.72 7.68 -6.79
C VAL A 47 -3.40 6.82 -5.57
N LEU A 48 -3.40 7.40 -4.37
CA LEU A 48 -3.14 6.66 -3.13
C LEU A 48 -4.18 5.56 -2.89
N ALA A 49 -5.45 5.83 -3.17
CA ALA A 49 -6.52 4.84 -3.07
C ALA A 49 -6.26 3.65 -4.02
N THR A 50 -5.83 3.93 -5.24
CA THR A 50 -5.48 2.90 -6.24
C THR A 50 -4.32 2.01 -5.73
N HIS A 51 -3.25 2.61 -5.19
CA HIS A 51 -2.13 1.86 -4.62
C HIS A 51 -2.55 1.01 -3.41
N VAL A 52 -3.37 1.54 -2.51
CA VAL A 52 -3.87 0.79 -1.34
C VAL A 52 -4.76 -0.38 -1.76
N GLN A 53 -5.60 -0.21 -2.78
CA GLN A 53 -6.41 -1.30 -3.31
C GLN A 53 -5.56 -2.41 -3.93
N ALA A 54 -4.54 -2.05 -4.72
CA ALA A 54 -3.59 -3.01 -5.28
C ALA A 54 -2.82 -3.76 -4.17
N LEU A 55 -2.40 -3.05 -3.11
CA LEU A 55 -1.76 -3.66 -1.94
C LEU A 55 -2.68 -4.68 -1.27
N ARG A 56 -3.93 -4.32 -1.02
CA ARG A 56 -4.92 -5.20 -0.39
C ARG A 56 -5.11 -6.48 -1.19
N GLU A 57 -5.24 -6.34 -2.51
CA GLU A 57 -5.43 -7.49 -3.40
C GLU A 57 -4.21 -8.41 -3.41
N LEU A 58 -3.00 -7.84 -3.41
CA LEU A 58 -1.77 -8.64 -3.39
C LEU A 58 -1.56 -9.37 -2.06
N VAL A 59 -1.89 -8.71 -0.94
CA VAL A 59 -1.90 -9.35 0.39
C VAL A 59 -2.91 -10.49 0.42
N ARG A 60 -4.12 -10.29 -0.11
CA ARG A 60 -5.16 -11.32 -0.19
C ARG A 60 -4.66 -12.54 -0.96
N GLN A 61 -4.13 -12.35 -2.16
CA GLN A 61 -3.60 -13.43 -3.00
C GLN A 61 -2.44 -14.17 -2.32
N THR A 62 -1.52 -13.44 -1.71
CA THR A 62 -0.36 -14.04 -1.02
C THR A 62 -0.79 -14.81 0.23
N GLY A 63 -1.76 -14.28 1.00
CA GLY A 63 -2.32 -14.95 2.16
C GLY A 63 -3.08 -16.24 1.80
N GLU A 64 -3.90 -16.19 0.74
CA GLU A 64 -4.60 -17.38 0.22
C GLU A 64 -3.62 -18.44 -0.29
N ALA A 65 -2.58 -18.04 -1.02
CA ALA A 65 -1.54 -18.96 -1.48
C ALA A 65 -0.81 -19.63 -0.32
N LEU A 66 -0.48 -18.88 0.73
CA LEU A 66 0.15 -19.43 1.95
C LEU A 66 -0.80 -20.42 2.66
N ALA A 67 -2.08 -20.07 2.81
CA ALA A 67 -3.07 -20.97 3.40
C ALA A 67 -3.25 -22.26 2.59
N GLY A 68 -3.29 -22.19 1.26
CA GLY A 68 -3.35 -23.35 0.37
C GLY A 68 -2.13 -24.26 0.48
N THR A 69 -0.93 -23.68 0.61
CA THR A 69 0.31 -24.44 0.77
C THR A 69 0.36 -25.18 2.11
N CYS A 70 -0.17 -24.57 3.18
CA CYS A 70 -0.27 -25.22 4.48
C CYS A 70 -1.24 -26.41 4.50
N ILE A 71 -2.28 -26.41 3.68
CA ILE A 71 -3.21 -27.55 3.54
C ILE A 71 -2.56 -28.69 2.73
N ALA A 72 -1.82 -28.37 1.68
CA ALA A 72 -1.18 -29.37 0.81
C ALA A 72 0.01 -30.11 1.45
N HIS A 73 0.62 -29.57 2.51
CA HIS A 73 1.74 -30.20 3.21
C HIS A 73 1.32 -31.13 4.37
N ASN A 74 0.01 -31.26 4.63
CA ASN A 74 -0.54 -32.04 5.74
C ASN A 74 -1.51 -33.14 5.27
N VAL A 75 -1.46 -33.50 3.99
CA VAL A 75 -2.18 -34.64 3.36
C VAL A 75 -1.17 -35.59 2.75
#